data_AF-A0A1Y3B5N3-F1
#
_entry.id   AF-A0A1Y3B5N3-F1
#
_cell.length_a   1.000
_cell.length_b   1.000
_cell.length_c   1.000
_cell.angle_alpha   90.00
_cell.angle_beta   90.00
_cell.angle_gamma   90.00
#
_symmetry.space_group_name_H-M   'P 1'
#
loop_
_entity.id
_entity.type
_entity.pdbx_description
1 polymer ?
#
loop_
_entity_poly.entity_id
_entity_poly.type
_entity_poly.pdbx_seq_one_letter_code
_entity_poly.pdbx_strand_id
1 'polypeptide(L)' 'YPSNDRSGWEEFRKKHREGFPAEIRYHQNNLNREFGYPETSEDEILRISPYMNIYGYPEELDYRDIAQLPDNYIRMDTF' A
#
# COMPACT_ATOMS: atom_id res chain seq x y z
N TYR A 1 -7.96 18.89 -16.45
CA TYR A 1 -6.99 19.43 -15.49
C TYR A 1 -7.34 18.93 -14.09
N PRO A 2 -6.36 18.46 -13.29
CA PRO A 2 -6.62 18.16 -11.89
C PRO A 2 -7.07 19.45 -11.18
N SER A 3 -8.24 19.42 -10.54
CA SER A 3 -8.90 20.62 -9.99
C SER A 3 -8.34 21.07 -8.63
N ASN A 4 -7.45 20.27 -8.02
CA ASN A 4 -6.99 20.43 -6.63
C ASN A 4 -8.13 20.62 -5.60
N ASP A 5 -9.36 20.24 -5.96
CA ASP A 5 -10.51 20.31 -5.08
C ASP A 5 -10.41 19.19 -4.04
N ARG A 6 -10.49 19.59 -2.77
CA ARG A 6 -10.38 18.69 -1.62
C ARG A 6 -11.63 18.70 -0.73
N SER A 7 -12.72 19.32 -1.19
CA SER A 7 -13.96 19.48 -0.41
C SER A 7 -14.50 18.17 0.16
N GLY A 8 -14.36 17.05 -0.54
CA GLY A 8 -14.80 15.72 -0.09
C GLY A 8 -13.78 14.90 0.73
N TRP A 9 -12.56 15.42 0.95
CA TRP A 9 -11.47 14.62 1.53
C TRP A 9 -11.70 14.24 2.99
N GLU A 10 -12.38 15.07 3.76
CA GLU A 10 -12.67 14.75 5.15
C GLU A 10 -13.67 13.60 5.27
N GLU A 11 -14.76 13.65 4.50
CA GLU A 11 -15.75 12.57 4.44
C GLU A 11 -15.12 11.27 3.94
N PHE A 12 -14.35 11.36 2.85
CA PHE A 12 -13.61 10.20 2.32
C PHE A 12 -12.70 9.58 3.39
N ARG A 13 -11.87 10.40 4.05
CA ARG A 13 -10.94 9.91 5.07
C ARG A 13 -11.67 9.29 6.26
N LYS A 14 -12.83 9.83 6.65
CA LYS A 14 -13.68 9.25 7.69
C LYS A 14 -14.16 7.86 7.29
N LYS A 15 -14.84 7.75 6.14
CA LYS A 15 -15.35 6.46 5.63
C LYS A 15 -14.23 5.44 5.43
N HIS A 16 -13.10 5.88 4.88
CA HIS A 16 -11.92 5.04 4.69
C HIS A 16 -11.42 4.49 6.03
N ARG A 17 -11.18 5.33 7.04
CA ARG A 17 -10.69 4.87 8.36
C ARG A 17 -11.66 3.95 9.07
N GLU A 18 -12.97 4.17 8.93
CA GLU A 18 -13.99 3.39 9.64
C GLU A 18 -14.17 1.97 9.09
N GLY A 19 -13.99 1.77 7.77
CA GLY A 19 -14.24 0.47 7.14
C GLY A 19 -13.00 -0.21 6.57
N PHE A 20 -12.22 0.52 5.77
CA PHE A 20 -11.30 -0.11 4.82
C PHE A 20 -10.14 -0.88 5.50
N PRO A 21 -9.41 -0.33 6.48
CA PRO A 21 -8.34 -1.07 7.13
C PRO A 21 -8.81 -2.33 7.86
N ALA A 22 -9.98 -2.26 8.51
CA ALA A 22 -10.54 -3.39 9.25
C ALA A 22 -10.91 -4.57 8.32
N GLU A 23 -11.47 -4.28 7.15
CA GLU A 23 -11.78 -5.29 6.13
C GLU A 23 -10.52 -5.94 5.57
N ILE A 24 -9.48 -5.16 5.27
CA ILE A 24 -8.19 -5.70 4.81
C ILE A 24 -7.60 -6.66 5.85
N ARG A 25 -7.58 -6.25 7.12
CA ARG A 25 -7.10 -7.10 8.21
C ARG A 25 -7.91 -8.38 8.35
N TYR A 26 -9.23 -8.30 8.23
CA TYR A 26 -10.11 -9.48 8.28
C TYR A 26 -9.76 -10.48 7.18
N HIS A 27 -9.67 -10.03 5.93
CA HIS A 27 -9.34 -10.89 4.80
C HIS A 27 -7.91 -11.42 4.85
N GLN A 28 -6.94 -10.60 5.29
CA GLN A 28 -5.57 -11.06 5.49
C GLN A 28 -5.49 -12.15 6.55
N ASN A 29 -6.23 -12.03 7.65
CA ASN A 29 -6.26 -13.07 8.69
C ASN A 29 -6.94 -14.35 8.21
N ASN A 30 -7.90 -14.26 7.27
CA ASN A 30 -8.43 -15.46 6.62
C ASN A 30 -7.36 -16.21 5.82
N LEU A 31 -6.56 -15.49 5.02
CA LEU A 31 -5.43 -16.08 4.30
C LEU A 31 -4.37 -16.64 5.26
N ASN A 32 -4.02 -15.89 6.31
CA ASN A 32 -3.02 -16.34 7.28
C ASN A 32 -3.45 -17.65 7.93
N ARG A 33 -4.73 -17.79 8.32
CA ARG A 33 -5.26 -19.05 8.86
C ARG A 33 -5.22 -20.20 7.86
N GLU A 34 -5.56 -19.94 6.59
CA GLU A 34 -5.54 -20.95 5.53
C GLU A 34 -4.13 -21.49 5.27
N PHE A 35 -3.12 -20.61 5.29
CA PHE A 35 -1.74 -20.97 4.97
C PHE A 35 -0.83 -21.18 6.21
N GLY A 36 -1.38 -21.15 7.42
CA GLY A 36 -0.64 -21.43 8.67
C GLY A 36 0.28 -20.30 9.15
N TYR A 37 -0.02 -19.04 8.78
CA TYR A 37 0.68 -17.85 9.27
C TYR A 37 -0.02 -17.25 10.51
N PRO A 38 0.71 -16.49 11.35
CA PRO A 38 0.11 -15.76 12.47
C PRO A 38 -0.93 -14.74 12.02
N GLU A 39 -1.94 -14.50 12.84
CA GLU A 39 -2.84 -13.37 12.61
C GLU A 39 -2.09 -12.04 12.81
N THR A 40 -2.54 -11.03 12.09
CA THR A 40 -2.06 -9.66 12.19
C THR A 40 -3.09 -8.76 12.86
N SER A 41 -2.58 -7.82 13.65
CA SER A 41 -3.34 -6.69 14.20
C SER A 41 -3.18 -5.43 13.37
N GLU A 42 -2.38 -5.48 12.30
CA GLU A 42 -2.04 -4.31 11.49
C GLU A 42 -3.17 -3.93 10.55
N ASP A 43 -3.43 -2.63 10.50
CA ASP A 43 -4.36 -1.97 9.60
C ASP A 43 -3.68 -1.53 8.30
N GLU A 44 -2.54 -2.15 8.00
CA GLU A 44 -1.71 -1.82 6.86
C GLU A 44 -2.20 -2.52 5.59
N ILE A 45 -2.50 -1.71 4.59
CA ILE A 45 -2.95 -2.15 3.26
C ILE A 45 -1.78 -2.65 2.43
N LEU A 46 -0.58 -2.09 2.65
CA LEU A 46 0.64 -2.40 1.91
C LEU A 46 1.63 -3.06 2.87
N ARG A 47 1.67 -4.39 2.87
CA ARG A 47 2.73 -5.12 3.56
C ARG A 47 3.99 -5.08 2.72
N ILE A 48 5.06 -4.53 3.27
CA ILE A 48 6.39 -4.61 2.67
C ILE A 48 6.91 -6.03 2.89
N SER A 49 7.17 -6.74 1.80
CA SER A 49 7.80 -8.05 1.84
C SER A 49 9.26 -7.89 2.32
N PRO A 50 9.77 -8.75 3.22
CA PRO A 50 11.18 -8.75 3.56
C PRO A 50 12.05 -9.25 2.39
N TYR A 51 11.45 -9.89 1.36
CA TYR A 51 12.19 -10.54 0.27
C TYR A 51 12.26 -9.71 -0.99
N MET A 52 11.13 -9.41 -1.63
CA MET A 52 11.08 -8.66 -2.89
C MET A 52 9.79 -7.86 -2.94
N ASN A 53 9.92 -6.58 -3.28
CA ASN A 53 8.84 -5.64 -3.46
C ASN A 53 8.89 -5.11 -4.89
N ILE A 54 7.71 -4.94 -5.48
CA ILE A 54 7.58 -4.47 -6.85
C ILE A 54 6.80 -3.16 -6.81
N TYR A 55 7.27 -2.17 -7.56
CA TYR A 55 6.57 -0.90 -7.75
C TYR A 55 6.63 -0.47 -9.21
N GLY A 56 5.69 0.37 -9.64
CA GLY A 56 5.55 0.74 -11.05
C GLY A 56 5.31 2.23 -11.25
N TYR A 57 6.12 3.07 -10.59
CA TYR A 57 6.13 4.50 -10.91
C TYR A 57 6.98 4.74 -12.16
N PRO A 58 6.58 5.69 -13.04
CA PRO A 58 7.40 6.14 -14.16
C PRO A 58 8.79 6.59 -13.71
N GLU A 59 9.76 6.48 -14.59
CA GLU A 59 11.15 6.88 -14.30
C GLU A 59 11.27 8.35 -13.91
N GLU A 60 10.44 9.22 -14.50
CA GLU A 60 10.41 10.65 -14.19
C GLU A 60 9.95 10.96 -12.76
N LEU A 61 9.29 10.00 -12.11
CA LEU A 61 8.86 10.08 -10.71
C LEU A 61 9.71 9.21 -9.78
N ASP A 62 10.77 8.59 -10.30
CA ASP A 62 11.70 7.75 -9.55
C ASP A 62 12.88 8.59 -9.06
N TYR A 63 12.67 9.31 -7.94
CA TYR A 63 13.60 10.27 -7.34
C TYR A 63 14.84 9.62 -6.67
N ARG A 64 15.52 8.69 -7.35
CA ARG A 64 16.68 7.94 -6.82
C ARG A 64 17.91 8.80 -6.57
N ASP A 65 17.96 9.99 -7.17
CA ASP A 65 18.96 11.02 -6.90
C ASP A 65 18.78 11.65 -5.51
N ILE A 66 17.56 11.68 -4.98
CA ILE A 66 17.21 12.25 -3.67
C ILE A 66 17.13 11.17 -2.60
N ALA A 67 16.53 10.02 -2.90
CA ALA A 67 16.30 8.94 -1.94
C ALA A 67 16.62 7.56 -2.55
N GLN A 68 17.51 6.81 -1.91
CA GLN A 68 17.82 5.44 -2.31
C GLN A 68 16.72 4.49 -1.81
N LEU A 69 16.26 3.59 -2.68
CA LEU A 69 15.37 2.51 -2.30
C LEU A 69 16.17 1.37 -1.65
N PRO A 70 15.54 0.58 -0.75
CA PRO A 70 16.14 -0.65 -0.27
C PRO A 70 16.40 -1.63 -1.42
N ASP A 71 17.43 -2.47 -1.27
CA ASP A 71 17.89 -3.41 -2.32
C ASP A 71 16.83 -4.41 -2.78
N ASN A 72 15.81 -4.65 -1.96
CA ASN A 72 14.74 -5.59 -2.25
C ASN A 72 13.57 -4.99 -3.05
N TYR A 73 13.75 -3.82 -3.65
CA TYR A 73 12.76 -3.19 -4.53
C TYR A 73 13.15 -3.30 -6.00
N ILE A 74 12.22 -3.75 -6.83
CA ILE A 74 12.37 -3.77 -8.29
C ILE A 74 11.29 -2.89 -8.91
N ARG A 75 11.71 -1.95 -9.77
CA ARG A 75 10.80 -1.17 -10.60
C ARG A 75 10.33 -2.05 -11.75
N MET A 76 9.03 -2.18 -11.92
CA MET A 76 8.44 -2.67 -13.15
C MET A 76 8.01 -1.49 -13.98
N ASP A 77 8.49 -1.44 -15.22
CA ASP A 77 8.01 -0.46 -16.19
C ASP A 77 6.61 -0.90 -16.65
N THR A 78 5.59 -0.31 -16.05
CA THR A 78 4.20 -0.50 -16.43
C THR A 78 3.68 0.85 -16.89
N PHE A 79 3.60 1.00 -18.21
CA PHE A 79 3.08 2.13 -19.01
C PHE A 79 4.08 3.20 -19.43
#